data_AF-A0A1H8F456-F1
#
_entry.id   AF-A0A1H8F456-F1
#
_cell.length_a   1.000
_cell.length_b   1.000
_cell.length_c   1.000
_cell.angle_alpha   90.00
_cell.angle_beta   90.00
_cell.angle_gamma   90.00
#
_symmetry.space_group_name_H-M   'P 1'
#
loop_
_entity.id
_entity.type
_entity.pdbx_description
1 polymer ?
#
loop_
_entity_poly.entity_id
_entity_poly.type
_entity_poly.pdbx_seq_one_letter_code
_entity_poly.pdbx_strand_id
1 'polypeptide(L)'
;MVVQVKTAVALLWRQKLTFRGDMIEICTSKACKFYYVKKGCYTLSEKSMADLQREVDDYISQFKEGYFSPLSMLARMSEEVGELAREVNHHYGEKPKKADEADNSIEMELGDILFIVICFANSLGIDLAEAHDRVMNKFNTRDADRWTRKNVEQ
;
A
#
# COMPACT_ATOMS: atom_id res chain seq x y z
N MET A 1 10.36 14.14 14.11
CA MET A 1 10.11 12.98 13.22
C MET A 1 8.90 13.12 12.31
N VAL A 2 7.78 13.75 12.71
CA VAL A 2 6.58 13.93 11.85
C VAL A 2 6.79 14.85 10.63
N VAL A 3 7.82 15.73 10.67
CA VAL A 3 8.14 16.64 9.55
C VAL A 3 8.85 15.91 8.40
N GLN A 4 9.64 14.87 8.65
CA GLN A 4 10.42 14.21 7.59
C GLN A 4 9.60 13.24 6.73
N VAL A 5 8.52 12.67 7.26
CA VAL A 5 7.62 11.80 6.49
C VAL A 5 6.81 12.61 5.45
N LYS A 6 6.38 13.84 5.80
CA LYS A 6 5.73 14.74 4.84
C LYS A 6 6.68 15.16 3.71
N THR A 7 7.96 15.36 4.02
CA THR A 7 8.96 15.76 3.01
C THR A 7 9.37 14.59 2.11
N ALA A 8 9.41 13.36 2.61
CA ALA A 8 9.72 12.18 1.80
C ALA A 8 8.61 11.88 0.76
N VAL A 9 7.34 12.00 1.18
CA VAL A 9 6.20 11.88 0.26
C VAL A 9 6.20 13.03 -0.76
N ALA A 10 6.57 14.25 -0.34
CA ALA A 10 6.71 15.41 -1.25
C ALA A 10 7.93 15.31 -2.20
N LEU A 11 9.01 14.62 -1.81
CA LEU A 11 10.21 14.41 -2.64
C LEU A 11 10.01 13.29 -3.67
N LEU A 12 9.30 12.22 -3.31
CA LEU A 12 8.77 11.25 -4.28
C LEU A 12 7.85 11.93 -5.31
N TRP A 13 7.15 12.98 -4.90
CA TRP A 13 6.25 13.78 -5.76
C TRP A 13 6.91 14.90 -6.57
N ARG A 14 8.19 15.22 -6.32
CA ARG A 14 8.97 16.12 -7.19
C ARG A 14 9.58 15.41 -8.39
N GLN A 15 9.52 14.08 -8.44
CA GLN A 15 9.81 13.34 -9.66
C GLN A 15 8.61 13.46 -10.61
N LYS A 16 8.85 14.00 -11.81
CA LYS A 16 7.86 13.97 -12.88
C LYS A 16 7.71 12.50 -13.30
N LEU A 17 6.68 11.85 -12.79
CA LEU A 17 6.20 10.58 -13.30
C LEU A 17 5.38 10.88 -14.56
N THR A 18 5.94 10.58 -15.72
CA THR A 18 5.22 10.66 -17.00
C THR A 18 4.76 9.26 -17.37
N PHE A 19 3.44 9.10 -17.58
CA PHE A 19 2.87 7.84 -18.05
C PHE A 19 2.76 7.90 -19.58
N ARG A 20 3.37 6.95 -20.29
CA ARG A 20 3.19 6.72 -21.74
C ARG A 20 2.64 5.32 -21.96
N GLY A 21 1.32 5.20 -22.11
CA GLY A 21 0.66 3.90 -22.25
C GLY A 21 0.85 3.01 -21.03
N ASP A 22 1.30 1.76 -21.24
CA ASP A 22 1.63 0.80 -20.17
C ASP A 22 3.05 0.99 -19.62
N MET A 23 3.74 2.10 -19.93
CA MET A 23 5.08 2.38 -19.42
C MET A 23 5.08 3.52 -18.41
N ILE A 24 5.71 3.29 -17.26
CA ILE A 24 6.05 4.32 -16.28
C ILE A 24 7.45 4.82 -16.60
N GLU A 25 7.56 6.11 -16.89
CA GLU A 25 8.83 6.80 -17.07
C GLU A 25 9.18 7.53 -15.77
N ILE A 26 10.25 7.07 -15.09
CA ILE A 26 10.78 7.72 -13.89
C ILE A 26 12.01 8.53 -14.30
N CYS A 27 11.84 9.84 -14.36
CA CYS A 27 12.88 10.78 -14.73
C CYS A 27 13.51 11.42 -13.49
N THR A 28 14.82 11.20 -13.31
CA THR A 28 15.67 11.94 -12.35
C THR A 28 16.47 13.01 -13.09
N SER A 29 17.21 13.86 -12.36
CA SER A 29 18.06 14.90 -12.97
C SER A 29 19.21 14.36 -13.84
N LYS A 30 19.49 13.05 -13.80
CA LYS A 30 20.63 12.43 -14.49
C LYS A 30 20.24 11.33 -15.49
N ALA A 31 19.07 10.72 -15.36
CA ALA A 31 18.63 9.63 -16.24
C ALA A 31 17.12 9.42 -16.15
N CYS A 32 16.56 8.88 -17.24
CA CYS A 32 15.18 8.41 -17.29
C CYS A 32 15.19 6.88 -17.40
N LYS A 33 14.51 6.19 -16.48
CA LYS A 33 14.32 4.73 -16.52
C LYS A 33 12.87 4.43 -16.91
N PHE A 34 12.70 3.50 -17.85
CA PHE A 34 11.41 3.05 -18.32
C PHE A 34 11.05 1.72 -17.66
N TYR A 35 9.86 1.65 -17.06
CA TYR A 35 9.31 0.44 -16.47
C TYR A 35 8.06 0.03 -17.22
N TYR A 36 7.98 -1.23 -17.63
CA TYR A 36 6.80 -1.78 -18.30
C TYR A 36 5.80 -2.30 -17.26
N VAL A 37 4.57 -1.82 -17.29
CA VAL A 37 3.45 -2.29 -16.46
C VAL A 37 2.75 -3.40 -17.23
N LYS A 38 3.01 -4.65 -16.85
CA LYS A 38 2.36 -5.81 -17.46
C LYS A 38 0.89 -5.83 -17.04
N LYS A 39 -0.05 -5.48 -17.93
CA LYS A 39 -1.47 -5.74 -17.72
C LYS A 39 -1.75 -7.24 -17.85
N GLY A 40 -1.69 -7.96 -16.74
CA GLY A 40 -2.22 -9.32 -16.67
C GLY A 40 -3.75 -9.32 -16.62
N CYS A 41 -4.37 -10.33 -17.25
CA CYS A 41 -5.76 -10.68 -16.99
C CYS A 41 -5.79 -11.46 -15.67
N TYR A 42 -5.94 -10.75 -14.55
CA TYR A 42 -6.02 -11.36 -13.23
C TYR A 42 -7.48 -11.63 -12.87
N THR A 43 -7.80 -12.86 -12.47
CA THR A 43 -9.08 -13.19 -11.84
C THR A 43 -8.99 -12.84 -10.36
N LEU A 44 -9.74 -11.83 -9.92
CA LEU A 44 -9.75 -11.41 -8.52
C LEU A 44 -10.70 -12.32 -7.71
N SER A 45 -10.33 -12.59 -6.47
CA SER A 45 -11.23 -13.23 -5.50
C SER A 45 -12.26 -12.22 -5.02
N GLU A 46 -13.51 -12.65 -4.90
CA GLU A 46 -14.63 -11.82 -4.42
C GLU A 46 -14.76 -11.98 -2.90
N LYS A 47 -14.05 -11.15 -2.13
CA LYS A 47 -14.26 -10.96 -0.69
C LYS A 47 -14.61 -9.51 -0.43
N SER A 48 -15.70 -9.26 0.32
CA SER A 48 -16.02 -7.89 0.75
C SER A 48 -15.09 -7.44 1.87
N MET A 49 -14.97 -6.13 2.09
CA MET A 49 -14.22 -5.60 3.24
C MET A 49 -14.80 -6.11 4.57
N ALA A 50 -16.12 -6.28 4.64
CA ALA A 50 -16.77 -6.85 5.82
C ALA A 50 -16.39 -8.33 6.04
N ASP A 51 -16.22 -9.12 4.97
CA ASP A 51 -15.74 -10.50 5.07
C ASP A 51 -14.31 -10.54 5.61
N LEU A 52 -13.43 -9.68 5.10
CA LEU A 52 -12.05 -9.59 5.58
C LEU A 52 -11.97 -9.17 7.06
N GLN A 53 -12.74 -8.16 7.47
CA GLN A 53 -12.76 -7.72 8.87
C GLN A 53 -13.29 -8.83 9.80
N ARG A 54 -14.35 -9.56 9.39
CA ARG A 54 -14.89 -10.69 10.16
C ARG A 54 -13.91 -11.86 10.24
N GLU A 55 -13.29 -12.24 9.14
CA GLU A 55 -12.33 -13.35 9.10
C GLU A 55 -11.14 -13.11 10.04
N VAL A 56 -10.63 -11.87 10.08
CA VAL A 56 -9.58 -11.49 11.04
C VAL A 56 -10.10 -11.49 12.47
N ASP A 57 -11.30 -10.99 12.72
CA ASP A 57 -11.90 -10.98 14.07
C ASP A 57 -12.13 -12.39 14.60
N ASP A 58 -12.66 -13.29 13.76
CA ASP A 58 -12.86 -14.71 14.07
C ASP A 58 -11.52 -15.41 14.35
N TYR A 59 -10.45 -15.04 13.66
CA TYR A 59 -9.11 -15.54 13.91
C TYR A 59 -8.55 -15.05 15.26
N ILE A 60 -8.60 -13.74 15.51
CA ILE A 60 -8.03 -13.14 16.73
C ILE A 60 -8.82 -13.54 17.98
N SER A 61 -10.14 -13.70 17.87
CA SER A 61 -11.03 -14.06 18.98
C SER A 61 -10.79 -15.47 19.53
N GLN A 62 -9.99 -16.30 18.85
CA GLN A 62 -9.57 -17.61 19.35
C GLN A 62 -8.53 -17.50 20.48
N PHE A 63 -7.84 -16.38 20.58
CA PHE A 63 -6.77 -16.15 21.55
C PHE A 63 -7.31 -15.39 22.77
N LYS A 64 -6.84 -15.75 23.97
CA LYS A 64 -7.31 -15.12 25.22
C LYS A 64 -6.84 -13.68 25.36
N GLU A 65 -5.71 -13.38 24.73
CA GLU A 65 -5.05 -12.10 24.69
C GLU A 65 -5.83 -11.08 23.84
N GLY A 66 -6.57 -11.55 22.83
CA GLY A 66 -7.30 -10.73 21.88
C GLY A 66 -6.40 -9.79 21.08
N TYR A 67 -6.88 -8.58 20.81
CA TYR A 67 -6.12 -7.56 20.10
C TYR A 67 -4.98 -6.98 20.95
N PHE A 68 -3.86 -6.67 20.30
CA PHE A 68 -2.75 -5.95 20.92
C PHE A 68 -3.13 -4.53 21.39
N SER A 69 -2.23 -3.86 22.12
CA SER A 69 -2.40 -2.43 22.39
C SER A 69 -2.21 -1.59 21.10
N PRO A 70 -2.84 -0.41 20.97
CA PRO A 70 -2.66 0.45 19.80
C PRO A 70 -1.20 0.80 19.47
N LEU A 71 -0.36 0.99 20.49
CA LEU A 71 1.08 1.27 20.30
C LEU A 71 1.84 0.04 19.78
N SER A 72 1.49 -1.14 20.29
CA SER A 72 2.05 -2.41 19.80
C SER A 72 1.69 -2.66 18.34
N MET A 73 0.43 -2.38 17.95
CA MET A 73 0.01 -2.49 16.55
C MET A 73 0.73 -1.49 15.65
N LEU A 74 0.95 -0.26 16.11
CA LEU A 74 1.72 0.73 15.35
C LEU A 74 3.17 0.28 15.10
N ALA A 75 3.80 -0.32 16.12
CA ALA A 75 5.14 -0.86 16.00
C ALA A 75 5.21 -2.02 15.00
N ARG A 76 4.27 -2.98 15.10
CA ARG A 76 4.14 -4.08 14.14
C ARG A 76 3.89 -3.59 12.71
N MET A 77 2.99 -2.63 12.53
CA MET A 77 2.75 -2.03 11.21
C MET A 77 4.01 -1.40 10.62
N SER A 78 4.86 -0.79 11.45
CA SER A 78 6.12 -0.19 11.01
C SER A 78 7.16 -1.25 10.60
N GLU A 79 7.11 -2.42 11.23
CA GLU A 79 7.92 -3.60 10.88
C GLU A 79 7.53 -4.11 9.48
N GLU A 80 6.25 -4.39 9.24
CA GLU A 80 5.76 -4.90 7.94
C GLU A 80 6.04 -3.92 6.79
N VAL A 81 5.94 -2.61 7.05
CA VAL A 81 6.32 -1.58 6.05
C VAL A 81 7.83 -1.62 5.73
N GLY A 82 8.66 -1.96 6.71
CA GLY A 82 10.10 -2.13 6.52
C GLY A 82 10.42 -3.36 5.65
N GLU A 83 9.71 -4.46 5.86
CA GLU A 83 9.82 -5.68 5.07
C GLU A 83 9.35 -5.46 3.61
N LEU A 84 8.18 -4.83 3.43
CA LEU A 84 7.71 -4.39 2.11
C LEU A 84 8.76 -3.50 1.40
N ALA A 85 9.33 -2.53 2.10
CA ALA A 85 10.31 -1.62 1.52
C ALA A 85 11.58 -2.38 1.06
N ARG A 86 11.97 -3.41 1.81
CA ARG A 86 13.10 -4.29 1.45
C ARG A 86 12.79 -5.07 0.17
N GLU A 87 11.63 -5.72 0.07
CA GLU A 87 11.28 -6.49 -1.12
C GLU A 87 11.08 -5.60 -2.35
N VAL A 88 10.45 -4.43 -2.22
CA VAL A 88 10.37 -3.45 -3.31
C VAL A 88 11.76 -3.04 -3.80
N ASN A 89 12.70 -2.82 -2.87
CA ASN A 89 14.07 -2.48 -3.23
C ASN A 89 14.82 -3.64 -3.89
N HIS A 90 14.53 -4.89 -3.51
CA HIS A 90 15.06 -6.07 -4.20
C HIS A 90 14.57 -6.19 -5.64
N HIS A 91 13.29 -5.89 -5.89
CA HIS A 91 12.68 -6.03 -7.23
C HIS A 91 12.93 -4.84 -8.16
N TYR A 92 12.91 -3.62 -7.64
CA TYR A 92 12.92 -2.39 -8.44
C TYR A 92 14.10 -1.44 -8.14
N GLY A 93 14.84 -1.72 -7.07
CA GLY A 93 15.95 -0.90 -6.60
C GLY A 93 17.33 -1.35 -7.09
N GLU A 94 18.36 -0.85 -6.44
CA GLU A 94 19.77 -1.06 -6.83
C GLU A 94 20.44 -2.22 -6.07
N LYS A 95 19.74 -2.80 -5.10
CA LYS A 95 20.27 -3.88 -4.26
C LYS A 95 19.54 -5.19 -4.59
N PRO A 96 20.13 -6.06 -5.43
CA PRO A 96 19.51 -7.33 -5.76
C PRO A 96 19.44 -8.25 -4.54
N LYS A 97 18.38 -9.06 -4.49
CA LYS A 97 18.17 -10.11 -3.47
C LYS A 97 19.33 -11.09 -3.51
N LYS A 98 19.83 -11.49 -2.33
CA LYS A 98 20.85 -12.54 -2.29
C LYS A 98 20.21 -13.92 -2.44
N ALA A 99 20.96 -14.89 -2.95
CA ALA A 99 20.46 -16.26 -3.16
C ALA A 99 20.15 -17.02 -1.86
N ASP A 100 20.66 -16.56 -0.72
CA ASP A 100 20.47 -17.14 0.61
C ASP A 100 19.34 -16.44 1.41
N GLU A 101 18.73 -15.39 0.87
CA GLU A 101 17.61 -14.71 1.53
C GLU A 101 16.30 -15.48 1.33
N ALA A 102 15.47 -15.51 2.37
CA ALA A 102 14.17 -16.18 2.35
C ALA A 102 13.28 -15.65 1.22
N ASP A 103 12.47 -16.54 0.65
CA ASP A 103 11.56 -16.20 -0.43
C ASP A 103 10.30 -15.49 0.10
N ASN A 104 10.44 -14.21 0.45
CA ASN A 104 9.31 -13.29 0.61
C ASN A 104 9.00 -12.57 -0.72
N SER A 105 7.73 -12.24 -0.92
CA SER A 105 7.25 -11.53 -2.10
C SER A 105 6.54 -10.24 -1.70
N ILE A 106 6.55 -9.24 -2.57
CA ILE A 106 5.78 -8.00 -2.38
C ILE A 106 4.31 -8.28 -2.08
N GLU A 107 3.74 -9.34 -2.66
CA GLU A 107 2.36 -9.75 -2.42
C GLU A 107 2.12 -10.16 -0.97
N MET A 108 3.02 -10.95 -0.38
CA MET A 108 2.94 -11.37 1.02
C MET A 108 3.04 -10.17 1.96
N GLU A 109 4.02 -9.28 1.73
CA GLU A 109 4.24 -8.09 2.57
C GLU A 109 3.04 -7.12 2.52
N LEU A 110 2.40 -6.97 1.36
CA LEU A 110 1.15 -6.22 1.23
C LEU A 110 0.00 -6.89 2.00
N GLY A 111 -0.04 -8.23 2.01
CA GLY A 111 -0.96 -9.02 2.81
C GLY A 111 -0.78 -8.78 4.31
N ASP A 112 0.45 -8.79 4.81
CA ASP A 112 0.77 -8.58 6.22
C ASP A 112 0.39 -7.16 6.68
N ILE A 113 0.67 -6.15 5.85
CA ILE A 113 0.22 -4.78 6.12
C ILE A 113 -1.30 -4.70 6.17
N LEU A 114 -2.00 -5.32 5.20
CA LEU A 114 -3.46 -5.34 5.18
C LEU A 114 -4.02 -6.00 6.44
N PHE A 115 -3.44 -7.13 6.85
CA PHE A 115 -3.83 -7.85 8.07
C PHE A 115 -3.69 -6.97 9.31
N ILE A 116 -2.54 -6.30 9.50
CA ILE A 116 -2.34 -5.42 10.67
C ILE A 116 -3.27 -4.20 10.64
N VAL A 117 -3.57 -3.64 9.46
CA VAL A 117 -4.56 -2.56 9.33
C VAL A 117 -5.95 -3.03 9.75
N ILE A 118 -6.36 -4.23 9.34
CA ILE A 118 -7.66 -4.81 9.74
C ILE A 118 -7.69 -5.07 11.25
N CYS A 119 -6.66 -5.69 11.82
CA CYS A 119 -6.54 -5.88 13.26
C CYS A 119 -6.71 -4.57 14.03
N PHE A 120 -6.07 -3.51 13.54
CA PHE A 120 -6.13 -2.21 14.17
C PHE A 120 -7.52 -1.58 14.06
N ALA A 121 -8.16 -1.66 12.89
CA ALA A 121 -9.51 -1.18 12.69
C ALA A 121 -10.52 -1.90 13.58
N ASN A 122 -10.47 -3.24 13.62
CA ASN A 122 -11.36 -4.06 14.44
C ASN A 122 -11.22 -3.73 15.93
N SER A 123 -9.97 -3.58 16.42
CA SER A 123 -9.71 -3.26 17.83
C SER A 123 -10.29 -1.92 18.29
N LEU A 124 -10.53 -1.01 17.35
CA LEU A 124 -11.10 0.32 17.61
C LEU A 124 -12.56 0.43 17.17
N GLY A 125 -13.16 -0.64 16.65
CA GLY A 125 -14.53 -0.62 16.13
C GLY A 125 -14.70 0.25 14.88
N ILE A 126 -13.67 0.31 14.02
CA ILE A 126 -13.67 1.10 12.79
C ILE A 126 -14.13 0.21 11.62
N ASP A 127 -15.13 0.68 10.88
CA ASP A 127 -15.53 0.12 9.59
C ASP A 127 -14.58 0.63 8.49
N LEU A 128 -13.80 -0.28 7.90
CA LEU A 128 -12.84 0.06 6.85
C LEU A 128 -13.50 0.38 5.52
N ALA A 129 -14.67 -0.18 5.23
CA ALA A 129 -15.43 0.16 4.02
C ALA A 129 -15.95 1.60 4.11
N GLU A 130 -16.51 1.97 5.26
CA GLU A 130 -16.95 3.35 5.49
C GLU A 130 -15.77 4.34 5.48
N ALA A 131 -14.65 3.98 6.11
CA ALA A 131 -13.44 4.79 6.10
C ALA A 131 -12.92 5.01 4.66
N HIS A 132 -12.93 3.96 3.84
CA HIS A 132 -12.57 4.03 2.42
C HIS A 132 -13.52 4.97 1.65
N ASP A 133 -14.83 4.84 1.82
CA ASP A 133 -15.82 5.68 1.12
C ASP A 133 -15.66 7.17 1.45
N ARG A 134 -15.37 7.49 2.71
CA ARG A 134 -15.08 8.87 3.14
C ARG A 134 -13.82 9.42 2.47
N VAL A 135 -12.78 8.59 2.33
CA VAL A 135 -11.53 8.97 1.66
C VAL A 135 -11.76 9.19 0.16
N MET A 136 -12.51 8.30 -0.49
CA MET A 136 -12.83 8.42 -1.92
C MET A 136 -13.72 9.62 -2.22
N ASN A 137 -14.72 9.90 -1.37
CA ASN A 137 -15.54 11.10 -1.49
C ASN A 137 -14.67 12.38 -1.42
N LYS A 138 -13.72 12.44 -0.48
CA LYS A 138 -12.77 13.55 -0.36
C LYS A 138 -11.94 13.75 -1.65
N PHE A 139 -11.47 12.68 -2.28
CA PHE A 139 -10.72 12.79 -3.53
C PHE A 139 -11.59 13.21 -4.71
N ASN A 140 -12.83 12.74 -4.78
CA ASN A 140 -13.76 13.03 -5.88
C ASN A 140 -14.39 14.42 -5.82
N THR A 141 -14.43 15.05 -4.64
CA THR A 141 -15.06 16.35 -4.43
C THR A 141 -14.02 17.44 -4.21
N ARG A 142 -13.35 17.41 -3.06
CA ARG A 142 -12.47 18.48 -2.59
C ARG A 142 -11.17 18.55 -3.37
N ASP A 143 -10.62 17.40 -3.75
CA ASP A 143 -9.34 17.30 -4.47
C ASP A 143 -9.56 16.98 -5.98
N ALA A 144 -10.78 17.19 -6.50
CA ALA A 144 -11.21 16.81 -7.85
C ALA A 144 -10.36 17.40 -8.98
N ASP A 145 -9.94 18.67 -8.83
CA ASP A 145 -9.14 19.40 -9.82
C ASP A 145 -7.64 19.40 -9.51
N ARG A 146 -7.20 18.63 -8.49
CA ARG A 146 -5.77 18.53 -8.18
C ARG A 146 -5.01 17.75 -9.25
N TRP A 147 -5.70 16.94 -10.06
CA TRP A 147 -5.09 15.98 -10.95
C TRP A 147 -5.69 15.97 -12.35
N THR A 148 -4.82 15.94 -13.36
CA THR A 148 -5.23 15.78 -14.76
C THR A 148 -5.85 14.40 -14.96
N ARG A 149 -7.16 14.37 -15.25
CA ARG A 149 -7.83 13.13 -15.66
C ARG A 149 -7.22 12.65 -16.97
N LYS A 150 -7.10 11.33 -17.16
CA LYS A 150 -6.77 10.78 -18.48
C LYS A 150 -7.82 11.29 -19.46
N ASN A 151 -7.38 11.90 -20.56
CA ASN A 151 -8.29 12.37 -21.61
C ASN A 151 -9.18 11.19 -21.99
N VAL A 152 -10.49 11.37 -21.87
CA VAL A 152 -11.44 10.44 -22.48
C VAL A 152 -11.42 10.82 -23.96
N GLU A 153 -10.53 10.21 -24.73
CA GLU A 153 -10.71 10.20 -26.19
C GLU A 153 -12.04 9.48 -26.44
N GLN A 154 -13.05 10.28 -26.82
CA GLN A 154 -14.36 9.82 -27.28
C GLN A 154 -14.25 9.29 -28.71
#